data_AF-A0ABD6XTN4-F1
#
_entry.id   AF-A0ABD6XTN4-F1
#
_cell.length_a   1.000
_cell.length_b   1.000
_cell.length_c   1.000
_cell.angle_alpha   90.00
_cell.angle_beta   90.00
_cell.angle_gamma   90.00
#
_symmetry.space_group_name_H-M   'P 1'
#
loop_
_entity.id
_entity.type
_entity.pdbx_description
1 polymer ?
#
loop_
_entity_poly.entity_id
_entity_poly.type
_entity_poly.pdbx_seq_one_letter_code
_entity_poly.pdbx_strand_id
1 'polypeptide(L)'
;MQQKTVSPVRFELTKGTREVVAAWIKMVHLRSSDYLFQSRISSSRHISTRQYNRIFHGWIEKLGLDETLYSTHSMRRTKPYLIYKKTKNLRLIQLLLGHKKLESTVSYPGIEVDDALEISESIEV
;
A
#
# COMPACT_ATOMS: atom_id res chain seq x y z
N MET A 1 10.23 12.74 7.26
CA MET A 1 10.11 11.56 8.14
C MET A 1 8.69 11.01 8.11
N GLN A 2 8.50 9.69 8.26
CA GLN A 2 7.16 9.08 8.36
C GLN A 2 6.50 9.51 9.67
N GLN A 3 5.28 10.05 9.59
CA GLN A 3 4.63 10.69 10.75
C GLN A 3 4.11 9.67 11.78
N LYS A 4 3.63 8.49 11.35
CA LYS A 4 2.98 7.52 12.25
C LYS A 4 3.95 6.75 13.15
N THR A 5 5.15 6.48 12.67
CA THR A 5 6.13 5.62 13.35
C THR A 5 7.43 6.34 13.66
N VAL A 6 7.62 7.56 13.12
CA VAL A 6 8.83 8.40 13.24
C VAL A 6 10.09 7.71 12.70
N SER A 7 9.94 6.50 12.16
CA SER A 7 11.03 5.68 11.60
C SER A 7 11.01 5.77 10.08
N PRO A 8 12.15 5.90 9.41
CA PRO A 8 12.19 5.85 7.96
C PRO A 8 11.83 4.43 7.49
N VAL A 9 10.87 4.33 6.58
CA VAL A 9 10.57 3.06 5.88
C VAL A 9 11.24 3.11 4.52
N ARG A 10 12.13 2.15 4.27
CA ARG A 10 12.71 1.90 2.96
C ARG A 10 11.82 0.91 2.22
N PHE A 11 11.51 1.20 0.97
CA PHE A 11 10.76 0.31 0.11
C PHE A 11 11.28 0.42 -1.31
N GLU A 12 11.16 -0.69 -2.04
CA GLU A 12 11.50 -0.73 -3.46
C GLU A 12 10.30 -0.35 -4.31
N LEU A 13 10.54 0.52 -5.29
CA LEU A 13 9.61 0.79 -6.38
C LEU A 13 9.83 -0.24 -7.50
N THR A 14 8.76 -0.67 -8.16
CA THR A 14 8.91 -1.47 -9.37
C THR A 14 9.54 -0.63 -10.48
N LYS A 15 10.16 -1.28 -11.47
CA LYS A 15 10.76 -0.60 -12.62
C LYS A 15 9.76 0.34 -13.30
N GLY A 16 8.56 -0.16 -13.62
CA GLY A 16 7.50 0.64 -14.24
C GLY A 16 7.06 1.83 -13.38
N THR A 17 6.92 1.66 -12.06
CA THR A 17 6.59 2.79 -11.18
C THR A 17 7.70 3.85 -11.17
N ARG A 18 8.97 3.44 -11.15
CA ARG A 18 10.11 4.38 -11.24
C ARG A 18 10.09 5.17 -12.54
N GLU A 19 9.84 4.51 -13.66
CA GLU A 19 9.78 5.14 -14.99
C GLU A 19 8.66 6.17 -15.07
N VAL A 20 7.44 5.81 -14.63
CA VAL A 20 6.29 6.73 -14.63
C VAL A 20 6.49 7.91 -13.69
N VAL A 21 7.03 7.67 -12.49
CA VAL A 21 7.33 8.75 -11.53
C VAL A 21 8.41 9.69 -12.08
N ALA A 22 9.45 9.16 -12.72
CA ALA A 22 10.49 9.97 -13.34
C ALA A 22 9.95 10.80 -14.52
N ALA A 23 9.09 10.20 -15.36
CA ALA A 23 8.43 10.91 -16.45
C ALA A 23 7.53 12.04 -15.92
N TRP A 24 6.77 11.78 -14.84
CA TRP A 24 5.96 12.78 -14.16
C TRP A 24 6.80 13.94 -13.64
N ILE A 25 7.88 13.67 -12.89
CA ILE A 25 8.80 14.69 -12.35
C ILE A 25 9.31 15.61 -13.47
N LYS A 26 9.69 15.04 -14.61
CA LYS A 26 10.14 15.80 -15.79
C LYS A 26 9.01 16.64 -16.38
N MET A 27 7.84 16.04 -16.60
CA MET A 27 6.68 16.69 -17.22
C MET A 27 6.22 17.93 -16.43
N VAL A 28 6.17 17.83 -15.11
CA VAL A 28 5.73 18.93 -14.23
C VAL A 28 6.90 19.75 -13.65
N HIS A 29 8.13 19.51 -14.10
CA HIS A 29 9.33 20.26 -13.75
C HIS A 29 9.57 20.39 -12.23
N LEU A 30 9.40 19.28 -11.49
CA LEU A 30 9.57 19.27 -10.03
C LEU A 30 11.04 19.42 -9.63
N ARG A 31 11.27 20.23 -8.60
CA ARG A 31 12.54 20.32 -7.87
C ARG A 31 12.56 19.32 -6.72
N SER A 32 13.74 19.07 -6.16
CA SER A 32 13.92 18.13 -5.03
C SER A 32 13.16 18.53 -3.76
N SER A 33 12.86 19.82 -3.60
CA SER A 33 12.07 20.37 -2.50
C SER A 33 10.55 20.23 -2.67
N ASP A 34 10.10 19.90 -3.87
CA ASP A 34 8.68 19.96 -4.22
C ASP A 34 7.96 18.67 -3.82
N TYR A 35 6.67 18.79 -3.52
CA TYR A 35 5.84 17.61 -3.30
C TYR A 35 5.62 16.87 -4.62
N LEU A 36 5.80 15.55 -4.61
CA LEU A 36 5.61 14.72 -5.80
C LEU A 36 4.18 14.83 -6.37
N PHE A 37 3.19 14.99 -5.50
CA PHE A 37 1.79 15.20 -5.85
C PHE A 37 1.30 16.53 -5.30
N GLN A 38 1.44 17.57 -6.11
CA GLN A 38 1.02 18.93 -5.78
C GLN A 38 -0.51 19.06 -5.79
N SER A 39 -1.03 19.96 -4.94
CA SER A 39 -2.45 20.33 -5.00
C SER A 39 -2.72 21.22 -6.20
N ARG A 40 -3.96 21.19 -6.71
CA ARG A 40 -4.45 22.18 -7.68
C ARG A 40 -5.03 23.43 -6.99
N ILE A 41 -5.19 23.38 -5.68
CA ILE A 41 -5.72 24.47 -4.86
C ILE A 41 -4.54 25.30 -4.37
N SER A 42 -4.52 26.60 -4.66
CA SER A 42 -3.41 27.51 -4.34
C SER A 42 -3.07 27.59 -2.84
N SER A 43 -4.04 27.38 -1.96
CA SER A 43 -3.86 27.40 -0.51
C SER A 43 -3.20 26.13 0.08
N SER A 44 -2.95 25.10 -0.74
CA SER A 44 -2.38 23.84 -0.26
C SER A 44 -1.19 23.41 -1.12
N ARG A 45 -0.13 22.91 -0.47
CA ARG A 45 1.11 22.53 -1.15
C ARG A 45 1.09 21.11 -1.74
N HIS A 46 0.22 20.23 -1.26
CA HIS A 46 0.13 18.83 -1.70
C HIS A 46 -1.30 18.34 -1.69
N ILE A 47 -1.57 17.23 -2.39
CA ILE A 47 -2.92 16.63 -2.36
C ILE A 47 -3.34 16.28 -0.94
N SER A 48 -4.62 16.48 -0.63
CA SER A 48 -5.21 16.06 0.64
C SER A 48 -5.58 14.57 0.60
N THR A 49 -5.75 13.95 1.76
CA THR A 49 -6.26 12.58 1.88
C THR A 49 -7.61 12.41 1.19
N ARG A 50 -8.49 13.41 1.29
CA ARG A 50 -9.79 13.41 0.61
C ARG A 50 -9.63 13.40 -0.91
N GLN A 51 -8.72 14.21 -1.44
CA GLN A 51 -8.45 14.24 -2.88
C GLN A 51 -7.82 12.93 -3.36
N TYR A 52 -6.91 12.34 -2.58
CA TYR A 52 -6.34 11.03 -2.89
C TYR A 52 -7.42 9.94 -2.94
N ASN A 53 -8.31 9.88 -1.94
CA ASN A 53 -9.44 8.96 -1.95
C ASN A 53 -10.36 9.18 -3.16
N ARG A 54 -10.65 10.44 -3.51
CA ARG A 54 -11.49 10.75 -4.68
C ARG A 54 -10.87 10.26 -6.00
N ILE A 55 -9.56 10.43 -6.17
CA ILE A 55 -8.84 9.90 -7.34
C ILE A 55 -8.93 8.37 -7.37
N PHE A 56 -8.71 7.72 -6.22
CA PHE A 56 -8.80 6.27 -6.10
C PHE A 56 -10.19 5.73 -6.47
N HIS A 57 -11.26 6.28 -5.90
CA HIS A 57 -12.63 5.85 -6.22
C HIS A 57 -12.97 6.08 -7.69
N GLY A 58 -12.52 7.20 -8.28
CA GLY A 58 -12.66 7.41 -9.72
C GLY A 58 -11.89 6.40 -10.59
N TRP A 59 -10.88 5.70 -10.07
CA TRP A 59 -10.28 4.54 -10.76
C TRP A 59 -11.12 3.27 -10.60
N ILE A 60 -11.65 3.03 -9.41
CA ILE A 60 -12.52 1.88 -9.12
C ILE A 60 -13.79 1.93 -9.99
N GLU A 61 -14.43 3.10 -10.07
CA GLU A 61 -15.58 3.35 -10.95
C GLU A 61 -15.26 3.03 -12.41
N LYS A 62 -14.13 3.53 -12.92
CA LYS A 62 -13.69 3.29 -14.31
C LYS A 62 -13.38 1.83 -14.61
N LEU A 63 -13.05 1.04 -13.60
CA LEU A 63 -12.85 -0.40 -13.72
C LEU A 63 -14.17 -1.19 -13.62
N GLY A 64 -15.31 -0.52 -13.36
CA GLY A 64 -16.60 -1.16 -13.17
C GLY A 64 -16.70 -1.97 -11.89
N LEU A 65 -15.90 -1.62 -10.87
CA LEU A 65 -15.84 -2.32 -9.59
C LEU A 65 -16.75 -1.65 -8.55
N ASP A 66 -17.27 -2.44 -7.61
CA ASP A 66 -18.09 -1.93 -6.50
C ASP A 66 -17.25 -1.13 -5.50
N GLU A 67 -17.44 0.19 -5.48
CA GLU A 67 -16.72 1.11 -4.60
C GLU A 67 -16.83 0.79 -3.11
N THR A 68 -17.89 0.10 -2.67
CA THR A 68 -18.09 -0.24 -1.26
C THR A 68 -17.08 -1.29 -0.77
N LEU A 69 -16.53 -2.08 -1.70
CA LEU A 69 -15.56 -3.14 -1.41
C LEU A 69 -14.11 -2.64 -1.44
N TYR A 70 -13.86 -1.49 -2.08
CA TYR A 70 -12.51 -0.99 -2.32
C TYR A 70 -12.24 0.33 -1.61
N SER A 71 -11.15 0.36 -0.86
CA SER A 71 -10.58 1.56 -0.26
C SER A 71 -9.07 1.64 -0.49
N THR A 72 -8.49 2.81 -0.29
CA THR A 72 -7.03 3.00 -0.29
C THR A 72 -6.35 2.10 0.74
N HIS A 73 -7.04 1.77 1.84
CA HIS A 73 -6.56 0.78 2.79
C HIS A 73 -6.57 -0.62 2.17
N SER A 74 -7.68 -1.08 1.57
CA SER A 74 -7.78 -2.40 0.93
C SER A 74 -6.65 -2.64 -0.08
N MET A 75 -6.36 -1.65 -0.94
CA MET A 75 -5.28 -1.72 -1.93
C MET A 75 -3.90 -1.88 -1.28
N ARG A 76 -3.66 -1.19 -0.15
CA ARG A 76 -2.42 -1.35 0.62
C ARG A 76 -2.25 -2.78 1.14
N ARG A 77 -3.34 -3.49 1.45
CA ARG A 77 -3.30 -4.86 2.02
C ARG A 77 -2.95 -5.92 0.98
N THR A 78 -3.24 -5.68 -0.29
CA THR A 78 -3.09 -6.68 -1.37
C THR A 78 -1.65 -7.17 -1.52
N LYS A 79 -0.66 -6.27 -1.62
CA LYS A 79 0.75 -6.68 -1.79
C LYS A 79 1.31 -7.46 -0.59
N PRO A 80 1.14 -7.00 0.67
CA PRO A 80 1.43 -7.79 1.86
C PRO A 80 0.83 -9.19 1.86
N TYR A 81 -0.47 -9.31 1.55
CA TYR A 81 -1.16 -10.60 1.49
C TYR A 81 -0.56 -11.53 0.42
N LEU A 82 -0.25 -11.01 -0.77
CA LEU A 82 0.41 -11.81 -1.81
C LEU A 82 1.83 -12.27 -1.43
N ILE A 83 2.58 -11.44 -0.71
CA ILE A 83 3.89 -11.83 -0.17
C ILE A 83 3.72 -12.90 0.90
N TYR A 84 2.70 -12.76 1.76
CA TYR A 84 2.37 -13.76 2.77
C TYR A 84 2.10 -15.11 2.14
N LYS A 85 1.16 -15.17 1.18
CA LYS A 85 0.76 -16.41 0.51
C LYS A 85 1.96 -17.16 -0.11
N LYS A 86 2.98 -16.44 -0.55
CA LYS A 86 4.20 -17.03 -1.15
C LYS A 86 5.27 -17.44 -0.15
N THR A 87 5.38 -16.74 0.97
CA THR A 87 6.54 -16.86 1.88
C THR A 87 6.18 -17.39 3.26
N LYS A 88 4.90 -17.31 3.64
CA LYS A 88 4.35 -17.53 4.97
C LYS A 88 5.12 -16.81 6.09
N ASN A 89 5.79 -15.70 5.77
CA ASN A 89 6.68 -14.99 6.69
C ASN A 89 6.06 -13.66 7.16
N LEU A 90 5.42 -13.68 8.34
CA LEU A 90 4.81 -12.48 8.95
C LEU A 90 5.83 -11.41 9.31
N ARG A 91 7.05 -11.79 9.69
CA ARG A 91 8.11 -10.85 10.06
C ARG A 91 8.56 -10.00 8.87
N LEU A 92 8.65 -10.62 7.68
CA LEU A 92 8.96 -9.91 6.44
C LEU A 92 7.90 -8.82 6.16
N ILE A 93 6.63 -9.15 6.31
CA ILE A 93 5.53 -8.21 6.07
C ILE A 93 5.53 -7.07 7.08
N GLN A 94 5.78 -7.38 8.35
CA GLN A 94 5.89 -6.39 9.41
C GLN A 94 6.97 -5.33 9.08
N LEU A 95 8.14 -5.78 8.61
CA LEU A 95 9.23 -4.90 8.20
C LEU A 95 8.85 -4.05 6.98
N LEU A 96 8.26 -4.65 5.95
CA LEU A 96 7.84 -3.95 4.73
C LEU A 96 6.78 -2.86 4.99
N LEU A 97 5.91 -3.07 5.98
CA LEU A 97 4.86 -2.13 6.34
C LEU A 97 5.28 -1.12 7.42
N GLY A 98 6.43 -1.33 8.05
CA GLY A 98 6.93 -0.53 9.16
C GLY A 98 6.06 -0.66 10.42
N HIS A 99 5.44 -1.82 10.65
CA HIS A 99 4.59 -2.04 11.83
C HIS A 99 5.45 -2.29 13.09
N LYS A 100 5.19 -1.55 14.17
CA LYS A 100 5.88 -1.77 15.46
C LYS A 100 5.49 -3.10 16.11
N LYS A 101 4.23 -3.51 15.89
CA LYS A 101 3.58 -4.65 16.54
C LYS A 101 3.20 -5.70 15.50
N LEU A 102 3.42 -6.98 15.81
CA LEU A 102 3.08 -8.10 14.92
C LEU A 102 1.56 -8.25 14.78
N GLU A 103 0.82 -7.93 15.83
CA GLU A 103 -0.65 -8.00 15.88
C GLU A 103 -1.30 -7.09 14.82
N SER A 104 -0.66 -5.95 14.52
CA SER A 104 -1.07 -5.05 13.42
C SER A 104 -0.89 -5.68 12.02
N THR A 105 -0.18 -6.79 11.95
CA THR A 105 0.12 -7.58 10.75
C THR A 105 -0.64 -8.91 10.75
N VAL A 106 -1.18 -9.37 11.89
CA VAL A 106 -1.99 -10.59 11.97
C VAL A 106 -3.46 -10.30 11.59
N SER A 107 -3.92 -9.07 11.77
CA SER A 107 -5.29 -8.64 11.44
C SER A 107 -5.64 -8.64 9.92
N TYR A 108 -4.83 -9.25 9.04
CA TYR A 108 -5.20 -9.47 7.63
C TYR A 108 -6.17 -10.65 7.52
N PRO A 109 -7.44 -10.43 7.10
CA PRO A 109 -8.40 -11.51 6.92
C PRO A 109 -7.85 -12.49 5.89
N GLY A 110 -7.88 -13.78 6.23
CA GLY A 110 -7.36 -14.90 5.44
C GLY A 110 -5.99 -15.43 5.87
N ILE A 111 -5.24 -14.74 6.74
CA ILE A 111 -3.94 -15.26 7.24
C ILE A 111 -4.12 -16.39 8.26
N GLU A 112 -5.18 -16.36 9.08
CA GLU A 112 -5.34 -17.35 10.17
C GLU A 112 -6.12 -18.61 9.74
N VAL A 113 -7.19 -18.45 8.96
CA VAL A 113 -8.10 -19.57 8.62
C VAL A 113 -7.55 -20.42 7.47
N ASP A 114 -7.06 -19.79 6.40
CA ASP A 114 -6.50 -20.52 5.24
C ASP A 114 -5.24 -21.31 5.65
N ASP A 115 -4.41 -20.73 6.53
CA ASP A 115 -3.20 -21.39 7.03
C ASP A 115 -3.51 -22.52 8.01
N ALA A 116 -4.52 -22.37 8.88
CA ALA A 116 -4.89 -23.45 9.80
C ALA A 116 -5.38 -24.69 9.05
N LEU A 117 -6.14 -24.50 7.97
CA LEU A 117 -6.61 -25.59 7.11
C LEU A 117 -5.46 -26.22 6.31
N GLU A 118 -4.61 -25.41 5.67
CA GLU A 118 -3.45 -25.90 4.90
C GLU A 118 -2.46 -26.68 5.79
N ILE A 119 -2.16 -26.17 6.99
CA ILE A 119 -1.30 -26.85 7.95
C ILE A 119 -1.95 -28.15 8.44
N SER A 120 -3.26 -28.13 8.75
CA SER A 120 -4.00 -29.33 9.17
C SER A 120 -4.03 -30.41 8.10
N GLU A 121 -4.10 -30.05 6.82
CA GLU A 121 -4.05 -31.01 5.71
C GLU A 121 -2.64 -31.59 5.51
N SER A 122 -1.59 -30.81 5.79
CA SER A 122 -0.19 -31.22 5.58
C SER A 122 0.37 -32.15 6.67
N ILE A 123 -0.31 -32.26 7.81
CA ILE A 123 0.10 -33.10 8.94
C ILE A 123 -0.84 -34.32 8.98
N GLU A 124 -0.45 -35.39 8.30
CA GLU A 124 -1.05 -36.71 8.49
C GLU A 124 -0.49 -37.37 9.77
N VAL A 125 -1.36 -38.01 10.57
CA VAL A 125 -0.99 -38.90 11.68
C VAL A 125 -1.13 -40.35 11.23
#